data_AF-A0A662JFQ6-F1
#
_entry.id   AF-A0A662JFQ6-F1
#
_cell.length_a   1.000
_cell.length_b   1.000
_cell.length_c   1.000
_cell.angle_alpha   90.00
_cell.angle_beta   90.00
_cell.angle_gamma   90.00
#
_symmetry.space_group_name_H-M   'P 1'
#
loop_
_entity.id
_entity.type
_entity.pdbx_description
1 polymer ?
#
loop_
_entity_poly.entity_id
_entity_poly.type
_entity_poly.pdbx_seq_one_letter_code
_entity_poly.pdbx_strand_id
1 'polypeptide(L)'
;PVNWIGDGSELLASAHGLYDCYGNLLVRFPDSYSRGEEGAKVYVWDIVGDPRDEVIVWDKYYLTIYTQANRVKGKVFKPRRKLYNQTFYGNFISQPGWIEIT
;
A
#
# COMPACT_ATOMS: atom_id res chain seq x y z
N PRO A 1 2.35 -2.91 -5.68
CA PRO A 1 3.35 -1.85 -5.36
C PRO A 1 2.72 -0.85 -4.40
N VAL A 2 3.45 -0.43 -3.37
CA VAL A 2 3.01 0.50 -2.32
C VAL A 2 4.04 1.60 -2.20
N ASN A 3 3.63 2.84 -2.48
CA ASN A 3 4.40 4.02 -2.16
C ASN A 3 4.18 4.38 -0.69
N TRP A 4 4.93 3.72 0.20
CA TRP A 4 4.74 3.84 1.66
C TRP A 4 5.46 5.04 2.26
N ILE A 5 6.64 5.39 1.72
CA ILE A 5 7.48 6.47 2.27
C ILE A 5 7.28 7.77 1.47
N GLY A 6 7.00 7.69 0.17
CA GLY A 6 6.85 8.87 -0.68
C GLY A 6 8.13 9.33 -1.38
N ASP A 7 9.19 8.52 -1.38
CA ASP A 7 10.50 8.84 -1.97
C ASP A 7 10.70 8.24 -3.38
N GLY A 8 9.67 7.63 -3.95
CA GLY A 8 9.73 6.92 -5.22
C GLY A 8 10.03 5.43 -5.10
N SER A 9 10.40 4.94 -3.92
CA SER A 9 10.52 3.51 -3.66
C SER A 9 9.14 2.88 -3.47
N GLU A 10 8.91 1.74 -4.11
CA GLU A 10 7.65 0.99 -3.99
C GLU A 10 7.88 -0.39 -3.38
N LEU A 11 7.05 -0.74 -2.40
CA LEU A 11 7.11 -2.03 -1.70
C LEU A 11 6.03 -3.00 -2.21
N LEU A 12 6.24 -4.30 -2.00
CA LEU A 12 5.26 -5.35 -2.25
C LEU A 12 4.36 -5.49 -1.02
N ALA A 13 3.03 -5.45 -1.23
CA ALA A 13 2.05 -5.58 -0.15
C ALA A 13 1.67 -7.04 0.08
N SER A 14 1.53 -7.42 1.34
CA SER A 14 0.83 -8.62 1.76
C SER A 14 -0.05 -8.33 2.98
N ALA A 15 -0.87 -9.30 3.38
CA ALA A 15 -1.67 -9.18 4.60
C ALA A 15 -0.82 -9.07 5.87
N HIS A 16 0.47 -9.44 5.78
CA HIS A 16 1.39 -9.43 6.91
C HIS A 16 2.21 -8.15 7.03
N GLY A 17 2.33 -7.39 5.94
CA GLY A 17 3.18 -6.21 5.88
C GLY A 17 3.70 -5.89 4.49
N LEU A 18 4.77 -5.10 4.45
CA LEU A 18 5.41 -4.61 3.24
C LEU A 18 6.82 -5.17 3.07
N TYR A 19 7.09 -5.65 1.86
CA TYR A 19 8.34 -6.30 1.50
C TYR A 19 9.09 -5.52 0.43
N ASP A 20 10.41 -5.60 0.44
CA ASP A 20 11.21 -5.21 -0.73
C ASP A 20 11.12 -6.27 -1.85
N CYS A 21 11.80 -6.03 -2.98
CA CYS A 21 11.82 -6.96 -4.11
C CYS A 21 12.65 -8.23 -3.88
N TYR A 22 13.43 -8.28 -2.79
CA TYR A 22 14.21 -9.44 -2.39
C TYR A 22 13.46 -10.33 -1.38
N GLY A 23 12.28 -9.91 -0.92
CA GLY A 23 11.47 -10.66 0.03
C GLY A 23 11.76 -10.33 1.51
N ASN A 24 12.47 -9.25 1.80
CA ASN A 24 12.68 -8.80 3.18
C ASN A 24 11.47 -8.01 3.67
N LEU A 25 10.95 -8.35 4.84
CA LEU A 25 9.85 -7.62 5.48
C LEU A 25 10.39 -6.32 6.10
N LEU A 26 9.96 -5.16 5.57
CA LEU A 26 10.39 -3.83 6.02
C LEU A 26 9.38 -3.16 6.95
N VAL A 27 8.07 -3.41 6.73
CA VAL A 27 7.01 -2.86 7.57
C VAL A 27 6.11 -4.01 8.00
N ARG A 28 6.09 -4.34 9.29
CA ARG A 28 5.18 -5.33 9.87
C ARG A 28 3.86 -4.66 10.24
N PHE A 29 2.74 -5.24 9.85
CA PHE A 29 1.44 -4.78 10.30
C PHE A 29 1.12 -5.28 11.73
N PRO A 30 0.51 -4.44 12.59
CA PRO A 30 0.27 -4.78 14.00
C PRO A 30 -0.67 -5.98 14.18
N ASP A 31 -1.63 -6.17 13.27
CA ASP A 31 -2.56 -7.31 13.24
C ASP A 31 -2.34 -8.17 11.99
N SER A 32 -1.08 -8.56 11.75
CA SER A 32 -0.63 -9.30 10.57
C SER A 32 -1.16 -10.74 10.45
N TYR A 33 -2.27 -11.13 11.09
CA TYR A 33 -2.81 -12.48 11.01
C TYR A 33 -4.14 -12.47 10.28
N SER A 34 -4.23 -13.26 9.21
CA SER A 34 -5.52 -13.59 8.60
C SER A 34 -6.31 -14.40 9.62
N ARG A 35 -7.52 -13.94 9.98
CA ARG A 35 -8.40 -14.69 10.88
C ARG A 35 -9.27 -15.71 10.14
N GLY A 36 -9.30 -15.66 8.80
CA GLY A 36 -10.03 -16.59 7.95
C GLY A 36 -9.18 -17.70 7.34
N GLU A 37 -9.79 -18.88 7.13
CA GLU A 37 -9.20 -20.06 6.49
C GLU A 37 -8.81 -19.83 5.03
N GLU A 38 -9.47 -18.88 4.35
CA GLU A 38 -9.25 -18.53 2.94
C GLU A 38 -8.11 -17.52 2.72
N GLY A 39 -7.41 -17.14 3.81
CA GLY A 39 -6.43 -16.07 3.81
C GLY A 39 -7.07 -14.68 3.68
N ALA A 40 -6.21 -13.66 3.74
CA ALA A 40 -6.62 -12.28 3.52
C ALA A 40 -6.28 -11.83 2.11
N LYS A 41 -7.06 -10.88 1.61
CA LYS A 41 -6.84 -10.22 0.32
C LYS A 41 -6.33 -8.80 0.57
N VAL A 42 -5.58 -8.28 -0.40
CA VAL A 42 -4.85 -7.01 -0.25
C VAL A 42 -5.14 -6.13 -1.46
N TYR A 43 -5.40 -4.87 -1.19
CA TYR A 43 -5.52 -3.81 -2.18
C TYR A 43 -4.74 -2.58 -1.71
N VAL A 44 -4.27 -1.78 -2.65
CA VAL A 44 -3.40 -0.63 -2.36
C VAL A 44 -3.95 0.57 -3.12
N TRP A 45 -4.28 1.64 -2.40
CA TRP A 45 -4.81 2.86 -3.02
C TRP A 45 -4.73 4.04 -2.05
N ASP A 46 -4.53 5.25 -2.57
CA ASP A 46 -4.70 6.50 -1.82
C ASP A 46 -6.21 6.76 -1.63
N ILE A 47 -6.73 6.45 -0.44
CA ILE A 47 -8.15 6.64 -0.09
C ILE A 47 -8.35 7.76 0.93
N VAL A 48 -7.30 8.17 1.65
CA VAL A 48 -7.37 9.27 2.61
C VAL A 48 -7.02 10.62 1.98
N GLY A 49 -6.59 10.63 0.71
CA GLY A 49 -6.22 11.84 -0.03
C GLY A 49 -4.82 12.35 0.31
N ASP A 50 -3.98 11.52 0.94
CA ASP A 50 -2.58 11.85 1.15
C ASP A 50 -1.72 11.39 -0.05
N PRO A 51 -0.46 11.83 -0.20
CA PRO A 51 0.32 11.45 -1.39
C PRO A 51 0.94 10.06 -1.37
N ARG A 52 0.79 9.32 -0.27
CA ARG A 52 1.22 7.94 -0.08
C ARG A 52 0.01 7.02 -0.13
N ASP A 53 0.30 5.73 -0.22
CA ASP A 53 -0.75 4.73 -0.35
C ASP A 53 -1.19 4.17 1.00
N GLU A 54 -2.49 3.90 1.13
CA GLU A 54 -3.02 2.98 2.12
C GLU A 54 -2.94 1.54 1.62
N VAL A 55 -2.82 0.61 2.59
CA VAL A 55 -2.93 -0.82 2.34
C VAL A 55 -4.21 -1.34 2.98
N ILE A 56 -5.13 -1.77 2.14
CA ILE A 56 -6.44 -2.29 2.52
C ILE A 56 -6.32 -3.81 2.56
N VAL A 57 -6.48 -4.38 3.75
CA VAL A 57 -6.45 -5.83 3.98
C VAL A 57 -7.83 -6.24 4.46
N TRP A 58 -8.43 -7.25 3.84
CA TRP A 58 -9.68 -7.80 4.33
C TRP A 58 -9.66 -9.32 4.36
N ASP A 59 -10.37 -9.85 5.35
CA ASP A 59 -10.67 -11.26 5.49
C ASP A 59 -12.19 -11.45 5.71
N LYS A 60 -12.58 -12.64 6.19
CA LYS A 60 -13.99 -12.98 6.46
C LYS A 60 -14.66 -12.08 7.51
N TYR A 61 -13.88 -11.46 8.39
CA TYR A 61 -14.40 -10.80 9.60
C TYR A 61 -14.16 -9.29 9.60
N TYR A 62 -13.03 -8.84 9.04
CA TYR A 62 -12.63 -7.44 9.13
C TYR A 62 -12.09 -6.93 7.79
N LEU A 63 -12.30 -5.63 7.60
CA LEU A 63 -11.57 -4.82 6.64
C LEU A 63 -10.71 -3.84 7.46
N THR A 64 -9.41 -3.95 7.31
CA THR A 64 -8.40 -3.15 8.03
C THR A 64 -7.63 -2.31 7.03
N ILE A 65 -7.52 -1.01 7.32
CA ILE A 65 -6.76 -0.06 6.50
C ILE A 65 -5.51 0.33 7.29
N TYR A 66 -4.34 0.06 6.70
CA TYR A 66 -3.06 0.48 7.24
C TYR A 66 -2.59 1.74 6.52
N THR A 67 -2.30 2.80 7.28
CA THR A 67 -1.72 4.06 6.81
C THR A 67 -0.54 4.44 7.71
N GLN A 68 0.25 5.43 7.31
CA GLN A 68 1.40 5.88 8.08
C GLN A 68 0.97 6.82 9.22
N ALA A 69 1.64 6.71 10.38
CA ALA A 69 1.29 7.52 11.55
C ALA A 69 1.62 9.02 11.40
N ASN A 70 2.59 9.36 10.54
CA ASN A 70 3.05 10.72 10.32
C ASN A 70 2.49 11.32 9.04
N ARG A 71 2.50 12.65 8.94
CA ARG A 71 2.31 13.38 7.68
C ARG A 71 3.66 13.62 7.00
N VAL A 72 3.64 13.71 5.67
CA VAL A 72 4.81 14.07 4.84
C VAL A 72 4.74 15.52 4.38
N LYS A 73 5.92 16.10 4.11
CA LYS A 73 6.10 17.46 3.61
C LYS A 73 7.21 17.50 2.57
N GLY A 74 7.24 18.55 1.77
CA GLY A 74 8.21 18.76 0.71
C GLY A 74 7.87 17.96 -0.56
N LYS A 75 8.91 17.59 -1.29
CA LYS A 75 8.80 16.80 -2.52
C LYS A 75 8.44 15.36 -2.22
N VAL A 76 7.26 14.93 -2.65
CA VAL A 76 6.72 13.58 -2.43
C VAL A 76 6.32 12.94 -3.74
N PHE A 77 6.66 11.67 -3.89
CA PHE A 77 6.19 10.82 -4.99
C PHE A 77 4.73 10.45 -4.74
N LYS A 78 3.86 10.77 -5.69
CA LYS A 78 2.44 10.39 -5.76
C LYS A 78 2.18 9.67 -7.10
N PRO A 79 2.34 8.34 -7.15
CA PRO A 79 2.24 7.60 -8.40
C PRO A 79 0.86 7.74 -9.05
N ARG A 80 0.85 7.92 -10.37
CA ARG A 80 -0.39 7.96 -11.15
C ARG A 80 -0.75 6.54 -11.57
N ARG A 81 -1.91 6.06 -11.12
CA ARG A 81 -2.39 4.71 -11.40
C ARG A 81 -3.80 4.76 -12.00
N LYS A 82 -4.09 3.79 -12.86
CA LYS A 82 -5.43 3.57 -13.40
C LYS A 82 -6.16 2.60 -12.48
N LEU A 83 -7.36 2.97 -12.06
CA LEU A 83 -8.20 2.13 -11.18
C LEU A 83 -8.73 0.89 -11.92
N TYR A 84 -8.91 0.99 -13.23
CA TYR A 84 -9.46 -0.08 -14.06
C TYR A 84 -8.40 -1.11 -14.46
N ASN A 85 -8.83 -2.33 -14.80
CA ASN A 85 -7.99 -3.51 -15.10
C ASN A 85 -7.18 -4.04 -13.92
N GLN A 86 -7.59 -3.66 -12.71
CA GLN A 86 -7.13 -4.20 -11.45
C GLN A 86 -7.86 -5.51 -11.14
N THR A 87 -7.11 -6.56 -10.84
CA THR A 87 -7.66 -7.81 -10.28
C THR A 87 -6.82 -8.21 -9.08
N PHE A 88 -7.34 -9.09 -8.23
CA PHE A 88 -6.58 -9.65 -7.10
C PHE A 88 -5.37 -10.49 -7.52
N TYR A 89 -5.22 -10.75 -8.83
CA TYR A 89 -4.11 -11.48 -9.43
C TYR A 89 -3.21 -10.58 -10.29
N GLY A 90 -3.58 -9.31 -10.47
CA GLY A 90 -2.87 -8.31 -11.27
C GLY A 90 -2.23 -7.25 -10.38
N ASN A 91 -1.17 -6.62 -10.88
CA ASN A 91 -0.51 -5.50 -10.20
C ASN A 91 -0.75 -4.18 -10.96
N PHE A 92 -0.59 -3.06 -10.26
CA PHE A 92 -0.57 -1.74 -10.88
C PHE A 92 0.72 -1.52 -11.67
N ILE A 93 0.62 -0.69 -12.72
CA ILE A 93 1.76 0.04 -13.24
C ILE A 93 1.71 1.43 -12.60
N SER A 94 2.78 1.81 -11.90
CA SER A 94 2.93 3.14 -11.33
C SER A 94 3.63 4.06 -12.33
N GLN A 95 2.91 5.05 -12.84
CA GLN A 95 3.54 6.12 -13.60
C GLN A 95 4.11 7.18 -12.64
N PRO A 96 5.29 7.75 -12.93
CA PRO A 96 5.88 8.78 -12.07
C PRO A 96 4.96 9.98 -11.87
N GLY A 97 4.90 10.49 -10.64
CA GLY A 97 4.11 11.67 -10.29
C GLY A 97 4.66 12.39 -9.07
N TRP A 98 5.67 13.24 -9.24
CA TRP A 98 6.20 14.04 -8.14
C TRP A 98 5.34 15.27 -7.89
N ILE A 99 5.09 15.58 -6.61
CA ILE A 99 4.37 16.77 -6.17
C ILE A 99 5.11 17.43 -5.00
N GLU A 100 4.74 18.68 -4.70
CA GLU A 100 5.23 19.43 -3.55
C GLU A 100 4.09 19.60 -2.54
N ILE A 101 4.33 19.25 -1.27
CA ILE A 101 3.37 19.39 -0.16
C ILE A 101 3.95 20.36 0.88
N THR A 102 3.09 21.22 1.43
CA THR A 102 3.47 22.20 2.46
C THR A 102 3.22 21.71 3.90
#